data_AF-R7LU24-F1
#
_entry.id   AF-R7LU24-F1
#
_cell.length_a   1.000
_cell.length_b   1.000
_cell.length_c   1.000
_cell.angle_alpha   90.00
_cell.angle_beta   90.00
_cell.angle_gamma   90.00
#
_symmetry.space_group_name_H-M   'P 1'
#
loop_
_entity.id
_entity.type
_entity.pdbx_description
1 polymer ?
#
loop_
_entity_poly.entity_id
_entity_poly.type
_entity_poly.pdbx_seq_one_letter_code
_entity_poly.pdbx_strand_id
1 'polypeptide(L)'
;MGLSSSQGRLLSITARLTSNEYESQQISNAKMRLATQSQAASDDYINALNSQQVLYTTYDEKGNSTAERLTANAMYQYADMKNQYLLTNTSGQVLLQQEDAHKFQEASNLDEFLESYGLKKQWKSTTLESNYNKLESAEFENYRKAWDEKVQAAIDKKDYSVSYHKDGVLVTESNLSSDKAWEKEQGEAFSNYNEVLATYNNEVAKASAGINNQVELSNAIKALSEAKTKYSSCLTYDDWVKTKAAYLDSSNNVTNRLNSEYLNMQDKYNPVLAEYNAEAEDYGSTITDLYTYDDATKAQWYTNLWYRLNGESSEKSEKSKSNYTVLNTKLADSTTWIQDAITQGAITIEVASKAEDSKNTIPDLNNPTVYNLKGISWKATLFSSCSDLTQKDDDQAIARAEAEYERKTQEINAKDEKYQAKIKNLDTEHTALQTEYDSIKSALSKNIDRSFKTFS
;
A
#
# COMPACT_ATOMS: atom_id res chain seq x y z
N MET A 1 -34.28 -96.51 -14.58
CA MET A 1 -33.12 -95.63 -14.82
C MET A 1 -33.47 -94.23 -15.34
N GLY A 2 -34.69 -93.95 -15.86
CA GLY A 2 -35.02 -92.62 -16.43
C GLY A 2 -35.27 -91.46 -15.46
N LEU A 3 -35.63 -91.72 -14.19
CA LEU A 3 -35.99 -90.68 -13.21
C LEU A 3 -34.77 -89.88 -12.68
N SER A 4 -33.64 -90.55 -12.41
CA SER A 4 -32.43 -89.88 -11.89
C SER A 4 -31.79 -88.96 -12.95
N SER A 5 -31.76 -89.38 -14.21
CA SER A 5 -31.25 -88.56 -15.32
C SER A 5 -32.12 -87.33 -15.62
N SER A 6 -33.45 -87.46 -15.51
CA SER A 6 -34.38 -86.33 -15.69
C SER A 6 -34.35 -85.35 -14.51
N GLN A 7 -34.16 -85.83 -13.28
CA GLN A 7 -33.91 -84.97 -12.11
C GLN A 7 -32.59 -84.21 -12.21
N GLY A 8 -31.50 -84.85 -12.65
CA GLY A 8 -30.21 -84.18 -12.87
C GLY A 8 -30.28 -83.11 -13.96
N ARG A 9 -31.01 -83.38 -15.06
CA ARG A 9 -31.24 -82.39 -16.12
C ARG A 9 -32.10 -81.22 -15.63
N LEU A 10 -33.16 -81.48 -14.85
CA LEU A 10 -33.99 -80.45 -14.24
C LEU A 10 -33.15 -79.50 -13.37
N LEU A 11 -32.31 -80.06 -12.49
CA LEU A 11 -31.39 -79.27 -11.64
C LEU A 11 -30.41 -78.43 -12.48
N SER A 12 -29.88 -78.97 -13.58
CA SER A 12 -28.98 -78.22 -14.47
C SER A 12 -29.67 -77.05 -15.17
N ILE A 13 -30.94 -77.22 -15.58
CA ILE A 13 -31.72 -76.16 -16.21
C ILE A 13 -32.09 -75.09 -15.18
N THR A 14 -32.48 -75.50 -13.96
CA THR A 14 -32.73 -74.58 -12.85
C THR A 14 -31.50 -73.74 -12.53
N ALA A 15 -30.31 -74.35 -12.44
CA ALA A 15 -29.07 -73.61 -12.20
C ALA A 15 -28.77 -72.59 -13.31
N ARG A 16 -29.03 -72.94 -14.57
CA ARG A 16 -28.86 -72.02 -15.71
C ARG A 16 -29.90 -70.88 -15.72
N LEU A 17 -31.15 -71.16 -15.39
CA LEU A 17 -32.20 -70.14 -15.22
C LEU A 17 -31.82 -69.14 -14.12
N THR A 18 -31.40 -69.63 -12.95
CA THR A 18 -30.93 -68.77 -11.86
C THR A 18 -29.70 -67.95 -12.25
N SER A 19 -28.76 -68.53 -12.99
CA SER A 19 -27.60 -67.79 -13.51
C SER A 19 -28.00 -66.69 -14.48
N ASN A 20 -28.95 -66.98 -15.37
CA ASN A 20 -29.46 -66.02 -16.36
C ASN A 20 -30.19 -64.85 -15.68
N GLU A 21 -31.02 -65.16 -14.67
CA GLU A 21 -31.71 -64.16 -13.86
C GLU A 21 -30.73 -63.30 -13.05
N TYR A 22 -29.68 -63.91 -12.49
CA TYR A 22 -28.60 -63.19 -11.82
C TYR A 22 -27.85 -62.25 -12.77
N GLU A 23 -27.50 -62.70 -13.98
CA GLU A 23 -26.88 -61.83 -15.00
C GLU A 23 -27.80 -60.68 -15.42
N SER A 24 -29.10 -60.94 -15.61
CA SER A 24 -30.08 -59.90 -15.93
C SER A 24 -30.18 -58.84 -14.83
N GLN A 25 -30.16 -59.25 -13.55
CA GLN A 25 -30.11 -58.32 -12.42
C GLN A 25 -28.83 -57.49 -12.41
N GLN A 26 -27.67 -58.11 -12.67
CA GLN A 26 -26.40 -57.38 -12.77
C GLN A 26 -26.42 -56.32 -13.88
N ILE A 27 -26.98 -56.66 -15.04
CA ILE A 27 -27.10 -55.73 -16.17
C ILE A 27 -28.08 -54.60 -15.85
N SER A 28 -29.21 -54.91 -15.19
CA SER A 28 -30.16 -53.89 -14.73
C SER A 28 -29.50 -52.87 -13.78
N ASN A 29 -28.73 -53.36 -12.80
CA ASN A 29 -27.93 -52.51 -11.93
C ASN A 29 -26.88 -51.70 -12.69
N ALA A 30 -26.26 -52.27 -13.74
CA ALA A 30 -25.32 -51.56 -14.59
C ALA A 30 -25.98 -50.44 -15.40
N LYS A 31 -27.18 -50.68 -15.93
CA LYS A 31 -28.00 -49.66 -16.61
C LYS A 31 -28.38 -48.52 -15.66
N MET A 32 -28.76 -48.83 -14.42
CA MET A 32 -29.02 -47.79 -13.41
C MET A 32 -27.78 -46.90 -13.18
N ARG A 33 -26.58 -47.49 -13.08
CA ARG A 33 -25.33 -46.72 -12.98
C ARG A 33 -25.05 -45.87 -14.23
N LEU A 34 -25.33 -46.39 -15.44
CA LEU A 34 -25.20 -45.61 -16.67
C LEU A 34 -26.15 -44.41 -16.68
N ALA A 35 -27.39 -44.58 -16.22
CA ALA A 35 -28.34 -43.47 -16.09
C ALA A 35 -27.83 -42.41 -15.12
N THR A 36 -27.26 -42.80 -13.97
CA THR A 36 -26.62 -41.87 -13.04
C THR A 36 -25.42 -41.15 -13.68
N GLN A 37 -24.58 -41.86 -14.43
CA GLN A 37 -23.45 -41.24 -15.16
C GLN A 37 -23.92 -40.25 -16.23
N SER A 38 -25.03 -40.56 -16.92
CA SER A 38 -25.64 -39.67 -17.91
C SER A 38 -26.15 -38.38 -17.26
N GLN A 39 -26.82 -38.49 -16.10
CA GLN A 39 -27.28 -37.33 -15.36
C GLN A 39 -26.09 -36.47 -14.90
N ALA A 40 -25.07 -37.08 -14.30
CA ALA A 40 -23.88 -36.36 -13.86
C ALA A 40 -23.17 -35.64 -15.02
N ALA A 41 -23.04 -36.29 -16.18
CA ALA A 41 -22.47 -35.63 -17.37
C ALA A 41 -23.31 -34.43 -17.83
N SER A 42 -24.63 -34.54 -17.77
CA SER A 42 -25.54 -33.43 -18.09
C SER A 42 -25.42 -32.28 -17.09
N ASP A 43 -25.33 -32.59 -15.79
CA ASP A 43 -25.19 -31.59 -14.73
C ASP A 43 -23.84 -30.87 -14.85
N ASP A 44 -22.75 -31.59 -15.12
CA ASP A 44 -21.41 -31.03 -15.40
C ASP A 44 -21.48 -30.02 -16.56
N TYR A 45 -22.17 -30.37 -17.65
CA TYR A 45 -22.33 -29.51 -18.82
C TYR A 45 -23.18 -28.27 -18.53
N ILE A 46 -24.31 -28.42 -17.83
CA ILE A 46 -25.17 -27.29 -17.42
C ILE A 46 -24.41 -26.35 -16.47
N ASN A 47 -23.60 -26.88 -15.57
CA ASN A 47 -22.77 -26.07 -14.67
C ASN A 47 -21.71 -25.27 -15.45
N ALA A 48 -21.08 -25.88 -16.46
CA ALA A 48 -20.14 -25.17 -17.33
C ALA A 48 -20.82 -24.09 -18.19
N LEU A 49 -22.03 -24.35 -18.70
CA LEU A 49 -22.85 -23.36 -19.42
C LEU A 49 -23.18 -22.13 -18.56
N ASN A 50 -23.40 -22.34 -17.26
CA ASN A 50 -23.65 -21.26 -16.31
C ASN A 50 -22.36 -20.68 -15.72
N SER A 51 -21.19 -21.23 -16.06
CA SER A 51 -19.91 -20.79 -15.51
C SER A 51 -19.47 -19.48 -16.16
N GLN A 52 -19.23 -18.49 -15.32
CA GLN A 52 -18.68 -17.20 -15.73
C GLN A 52 -17.24 -17.10 -15.25
N GLN A 53 -16.37 -16.66 -16.14
CA GLN A 53 -15.03 -16.24 -15.79
C GLN A 53 -15.02 -14.75 -15.46
N VAL A 54 -14.20 -14.41 -14.49
CA VAL A 54 -13.85 -13.04 -14.17
C VAL A 54 -12.56 -12.68 -14.91
N LEU A 55 -12.63 -11.59 -15.67
CA LEU A 55 -11.48 -11.00 -16.35
C LEU A 55 -11.04 -9.74 -15.61
N TYR A 56 -9.72 -9.58 -15.52
CA TYR A 56 -9.08 -8.37 -15.06
C TYR A 56 -8.50 -7.62 -16.26
N THR A 57 -8.94 -6.37 -16.44
CA THR A 57 -8.57 -5.52 -17.56
C THR A 57 -7.63 -4.43 -17.10
N THR A 58 -6.45 -4.37 -17.71
CA THR A 58 -5.48 -3.28 -17.49
C THR A 58 -5.28 -2.51 -18.78
N TYR A 59 -4.77 -1.29 -18.66
CA TYR A 59 -4.51 -0.40 -19.78
C TYR A 59 -3.02 -0.08 -19.81
N ASP A 60 -2.43 -0.07 -21.00
CA ASP A 60 -1.08 0.45 -21.19
C ASP A 60 -1.07 2.00 -21.30
N GLU A 61 0.12 2.60 -21.31
CA GLU A 61 0.31 4.05 -21.47
C GLU A 61 -0.30 4.64 -22.75
N LYS A 62 -0.62 3.79 -23.74
CA LYS A 62 -1.23 4.18 -25.03
C LYS A 62 -2.75 3.97 -25.03
N GLY A 63 -3.33 3.53 -23.92
CA GLY A 63 -4.75 3.25 -23.76
C GLY A 63 -5.21 1.93 -24.38
N ASN A 64 -4.30 1.03 -24.78
CA ASN A 64 -4.68 -0.32 -25.21
C ASN A 64 -5.03 -1.15 -23.99
N SER A 65 -6.13 -1.89 -24.06
CA SER A 65 -6.53 -2.80 -23.00
C SER A 65 -5.95 -4.20 -23.19
N THR A 66 -5.52 -4.80 -22.08
CA THR A 66 -5.23 -6.23 -22.00
C THR A 66 -6.15 -6.84 -20.95
N ALA A 67 -6.83 -7.93 -21.31
CA ALA A 67 -7.71 -8.65 -20.41
C ALA A 67 -7.15 -10.06 -20.17
N GLU A 68 -6.97 -10.40 -18.91
CA GLU A 68 -6.55 -11.73 -18.48
C GLU A 68 -7.52 -12.30 -17.44
N ARG A 69 -7.45 -13.61 -17.16
CA ARG A 69 -8.29 -14.20 -16.11
C ARG A 69 -7.83 -13.68 -14.75
N LEU A 70 -8.79 -13.33 -13.90
CA LEU A 70 -8.50 -12.82 -12.57
C LEU A 70 -7.70 -13.84 -11.75
N THR A 71 -6.55 -13.40 -11.24
CA THR A 71 -5.74 -14.07 -10.23
C THR A 71 -5.31 -13.03 -9.18
N ALA A 72 -4.93 -13.46 -7.98
CA ALA A 72 -4.40 -12.51 -6.99
C ALA A 72 -3.09 -11.89 -7.49
N ASN A 73 -2.27 -12.66 -8.19
CA ASN A 73 -1.01 -12.19 -8.77
C ASN A 73 -1.24 -11.10 -9.83
N ALA A 74 -2.23 -11.29 -10.70
CA ALA A 74 -2.64 -10.28 -11.66
C ALA A 74 -3.04 -8.96 -10.99
N MET A 75 -3.59 -8.98 -9.78
CA MET A 75 -3.97 -7.76 -9.05
C MET A 75 -2.77 -7.05 -8.41
N TYR A 76 -1.80 -7.78 -7.85
CA TYR A 76 -0.74 -7.21 -7.01
C TYR A 76 0.45 -6.65 -7.77
N GLN A 77 0.66 -7.07 -9.01
CA GLN A 77 1.75 -6.53 -9.83
C GLN A 77 1.53 -5.05 -10.14
N TYR A 78 2.56 -4.23 -9.97
CA TYR A 78 2.52 -2.84 -10.41
C TYR A 78 2.43 -2.78 -11.95
N ALA A 79 1.60 -1.86 -12.45
CA ALA A 79 1.60 -1.41 -13.83
C ALA A 79 1.07 0.03 -13.89
N ASP A 80 1.46 0.77 -14.92
CA ASP A 80 0.96 2.13 -15.13
C ASP A 80 -0.56 2.12 -15.37
N MET A 81 -1.23 3.21 -14.99
CA MET A 81 -2.68 3.40 -15.13
C MET A 81 -3.56 2.35 -14.44
N LYS A 82 -2.98 1.49 -13.60
CA LYS A 82 -3.67 0.43 -12.90
C LYS A 82 -4.22 0.90 -11.56
N ASN A 83 -5.47 0.56 -11.25
CA ASN A 83 -5.98 0.73 -9.90
C ASN A 83 -5.34 -0.30 -8.96
N GLN A 84 -4.98 0.14 -7.76
CA GLN A 84 -4.36 -0.74 -6.77
C GLN A 84 -5.41 -1.47 -5.95
N TYR A 85 -5.38 -2.80 -6.02
CA TYR A 85 -6.27 -3.67 -5.28
C TYR A 85 -5.51 -4.60 -4.33
N LEU A 86 -6.09 -4.87 -3.16
CA LEU A 86 -5.62 -5.87 -2.21
C LEU A 86 -6.76 -6.82 -1.83
N LEU A 87 -6.39 -8.03 -1.40
CA LEU A 87 -7.35 -9.00 -0.88
C LEU A 87 -7.17 -9.08 0.63
N THR A 88 -8.27 -9.06 1.37
CA THR A 88 -8.27 -9.17 2.82
C THR A 88 -9.09 -10.36 3.27
N ASN A 89 -8.65 -11.04 4.32
CA ASN A 89 -9.43 -12.10 4.95
C ASN A 89 -10.50 -11.52 5.90
N THR A 90 -11.35 -12.37 6.45
CA THR A 90 -12.40 -12.00 7.42
C THR A 90 -11.86 -11.40 8.72
N SER A 91 -10.56 -11.54 9.00
CA SER A 91 -9.88 -10.92 10.15
C SER A 91 -9.28 -9.54 9.82
N GLY A 92 -9.48 -9.03 8.59
CA GLY A 92 -8.95 -7.75 8.13
C GLY A 92 -7.48 -7.78 7.72
N GLN A 93 -6.86 -8.96 7.69
CA GLN A 93 -5.46 -9.11 7.31
C GLN A 93 -5.32 -9.14 5.79
N VAL A 94 -4.34 -8.41 5.27
CA VAL A 94 -3.99 -8.45 3.84
C VAL A 94 -3.39 -9.82 3.50
N LEU A 95 -3.83 -10.41 2.41
CA LEU A 95 -3.20 -11.58 1.82
C LEU A 95 -2.03 -11.10 0.95
N LEU A 96 -0.79 -11.38 1.31
CA LEU A 96 0.38 -10.95 0.53
C LEU A 96 1.07 -12.11 -0.17
N GLN A 97 1.74 -11.83 -1.28
CA GLN A 97 2.74 -12.77 -1.79
C GLN A 97 3.90 -12.89 -0.80
N GLN A 98 4.58 -14.04 -0.85
CA GLN A 98 5.73 -14.30 0.01
C GLN A 98 6.86 -13.29 -0.19
N GLU A 99 7.08 -12.81 -1.42
CA GLU A 99 8.12 -11.82 -1.72
C GLU A 99 7.82 -10.46 -1.08
N ASP A 100 6.61 -9.92 -1.27
CA ASP A 100 6.22 -8.63 -0.67
C ASP A 100 6.22 -8.69 0.85
N ALA A 101 5.78 -9.83 1.42
CA ALA A 101 5.85 -10.08 2.84
C ALA A 101 7.30 -10.08 3.37
N HIS A 102 8.24 -10.65 2.61
CA HIS A 102 9.67 -10.67 2.97
C HIS A 102 10.27 -9.27 2.93
N LYS A 103 10.05 -8.52 1.84
CA LYS A 103 10.50 -7.13 1.69
C LYS A 103 9.99 -6.25 2.83
N PHE A 104 8.69 -6.38 3.16
CA PHE A 104 8.11 -5.67 4.29
C PHE A 104 8.73 -6.09 5.62
N GLN A 105 9.09 -7.37 5.81
CA GLN A 105 9.73 -7.86 7.03
C GLN A 105 11.15 -7.35 7.22
N GLU A 106 11.93 -7.23 6.15
CA GLU A 106 13.31 -6.77 6.20
C GLU A 106 13.44 -5.26 6.35
N ALA A 107 12.54 -4.49 5.72
CA ALA A 107 12.55 -3.04 5.81
C ALA A 107 12.24 -2.56 7.24
N SER A 108 12.99 -1.57 7.70
CA SER A 108 12.80 -0.88 8.99
C SER A 108 11.95 0.38 8.85
N ASN A 109 11.93 0.98 7.65
CA ASN A 109 11.21 2.20 7.32
C ASN A 109 10.74 2.17 5.85
N LEU A 110 9.94 3.17 5.48
CA LEU A 110 9.36 3.30 4.14
C LEU A 110 10.44 3.40 3.05
N ASP A 111 11.52 4.15 3.28
CA ASP A 111 12.54 4.37 2.26
C ASP A 111 13.27 3.05 1.91
N GLU A 112 13.66 2.25 2.92
CA GLU A 112 14.20 0.90 2.73
C GLU A 112 13.21 -0.04 2.02
N PHE A 113 11.92 0.08 2.35
CA PHE A 113 10.88 -0.71 1.69
C PHE A 113 10.77 -0.37 0.21
N LEU A 114 10.77 0.91 -0.15
CA LEU A 114 10.73 1.36 -1.54
C LEU A 114 12.01 0.97 -2.30
N GLU A 115 13.17 1.07 -1.66
CA GLU A 115 14.46 0.64 -2.22
C GLU A 115 14.46 -0.86 -2.57
N SER A 116 13.79 -1.70 -1.77
CA SER A 116 13.64 -3.14 -2.06
C SER A 116 12.86 -3.45 -3.36
N TYR A 117 12.13 -2.47 -3.91
CA TYR A 117 11.48 -2.52 -5.23
C TYR A 117 12.28 -1.83 -6.34
N GLY A 118 13.52 -1.43 -6.04
CA GLY A 118 14.46 -0.77 -6.94
C GLY A 118 14.21 0.73 -7.12
N LEU A 119 13.39 1.34 -6.26
CA LEU A 119 13.07 2.77 -6.34
C LEU A 119 14.16 3.59 -5.68
N LYS A 120 14.67 4.60 -6.38
CA LYS A 120 15.73 5.47 -5.89
C LYS A 120 15.16 6.81 -5.48
N LYS A 121 15.37 7.16 -4.22
CA LYS A 121 15.05 8.48 -3.68
C LYS A 121 15.99 9.52 -4.29
N GLN A 122 15.43 10.62 -4.77
CA GLN A 122 16.14 11.68 -5.48
C GLN A 122 15.61 13.04 -5.06
N TRP A 123 16.45 14.06 -5.11
CA TRP A 123 15.99 15.44 -4.92
C TRP A 123 15.10 15.87 -6.10
N LYS A 124 14.05 16.63 -5.82
CA LYS A 124 13.21 17.23 -6.87
C LYS A 124 13.96 18.28 -7.70
N SER A 125 15.02 18.86 -7.14
CA SER A 125 15.88 19.83 -7.81
C SER A 125 17.35 19.56 -7.55
N THR A 126 18.14 19.67 -8.62
CA THR A 126 19.61 19.60 -8.56
C THR A 126 20.21 20.80 -7.82
N THR A 127 19.53 21.95 -7.82
CA THR A 127 19.95 23.14 -7.07
C THR A 127 19.71 22.93 -5.58
N LEU A 128 18.54 22.40 -5.19
CA LEU A 128 18.27 21.98 -3.81
C LEU A 128 19.31 21.00 -3.30
N GLU A 129 19.59 19.94 -4.07
CA GLU A 129 20.59 18.95 -3.72
C GLU A 129 21.97 19.58 -3.51
N SER A 130 22.40 20.43 -4.45
CA SER A 130 23.69 21.12 -4.38
C SER A 130 23.79 22.01 -3.14
N ASN A 131 22.76 22.79 -2.85
CA ASN A 131 22.74 23.70 -1.70
C ASN A 131 22.65 22.95 -0.38
N TYR A 132 21.84 21.87 -0.29
CA TYR A 132 21.82 20.98 0.86
C TYR A 132 23.20 20.36 1.12
N ASN A 133 23.83 19.77 0.08
CA ASN A 133 25.15 19.16 0.20
C ASN A 133 26.24 20.17 0.59
N LYS A 134 26.11 21.44 0.17
CA LYS A 134 27.00 22.53 0.64
C LYS A 134 26.77 22.84 2.11
N LEU A 135 25.52 22.95 2.56
CA LEU A 135 25.19 23.25 3.96
C LEU A 135 25.67 22.14 4.90
N GLU A 136 25.58 20.88 4.48
CA GLU A 136 26.09 19.70 5.18
C GLU A 136 27.60 19.46 4.97
N SER A 137 28.27 20.31 4.19
CA SER A 137 29.70 20.15 3.97
C SER A 137 30.50 20.54 5.22
N ALA A 138 31.62 19.86 5.44
CA ALA A 138 32.52 20.16 6.55
C ALA A 138 32.97 21.65 6.59
N GLU A 139 33.05 22.33 5.44
CA GLU A 139 33.36 23.76 5.38
C GLU A 139 32.25 24.62 6.02
N PHE A 140 31.00 24.38 5.65
CA PHE A 140 29.86 25.13 6.17
C PHE A 140 29.51 24.77 7.61
N GLU A 141 29.67 23.49 7.98
CA GLU A 141 29.61 23.06 9.38
C GLU A 141 30.63 23.83 10.23
N ASN A 142 31.87 23.99 9.73
CA ASN A 142 32.90 24.76 10.40
C ASN A 142 32.54 26.26 10.50
N TYR A 143 31.94 26.86 9.46
CA TYR A 143 31.47 28.25 9.53
C TYR A 143 30.42 28.42 10.63
N ARG A 144 29.42 27.54 10.67
CA ARG A 144 28.36 27.58 11.69
C ARG A 144 28.92 27.37 13.09
N LYS A 145 29.75 26.34 13.28
CA LYS A 145 30.36 26.03 14.57
C LYS A 145 31.25 27.17 15.07
N ALA A 146 32.10 27.73 14.22
CA ALA A 146 32.96 28.87 14.58
C ALA A 146 32.13 30.11 14.97
N TRP A 147 31.02 30.35 14.28
CA TRP A 147 30.08 31.41 14.65
C TRP A 147 29.40 31.15 15.99
N ASP A 148 28.90 29.93 16.21
CA ASP A 148 28.27 29.53 17.47
C ASP A 148 29.24 29.68 18.65
N GLU A 149 30.52 29.37 18.46
CA GLU A 149 31.59 29.60 19.45
C GLU A 149 31.79 31.10 19.77
N LYS A 150 31.68 32.00 18.78
CA LYS A 150 31.73 33.46 19.01
C LYS A 150 30.52 33.96 19.78
N VAL A 151 29.33 33.49 19.42
CA VAL A 151 28.09 33.81 20.12
C VAL A 151 28.18 33.34 21.56
N GLN A 152 28.64 32.10 21.79
CA GLN A 152 28.82 31.55 23.13
C GLN A 152 29.87 32.34 23.93
N ALA A 153 30.98 32.74 23.32
CA ALA A 153 31.97 33.60 23.98
C ALA A 153 31.39 34.96 24.39
N ALA A 154 30.49 35.55 23.58
CA ALA A 154 29.80 36.78 23.91
C ALA A 154 28.79 36.60 25.07
N ILE A 155 28.15 35.43 25.16
CA ILE A 155 27.27 35.05 26.29
C ILE A 155 28.09 34.91 27.57
N ASP A 156 29.24 34.24 27.51
CA ASP A 156 30.06 33.92 28.68
C ASP A 156 30.91 35.11 29.19
N LYS A 157 31.00 36.19 28.42
CA LYS A 157 31.74 37.41 28.76
C LYS A 157 31.13 38.13 29.98
N LYS A 158 32.00 38.53 30.93
CA LYS A 158 31.64 39.14 32.23
C LYS A 158 32.30 40.48 32.52
N ASP A 159 32.98 41.04 31.53
CA ASP A 159 33.72 42.29 31.62
C ASP A 159 33.12 43.38 30.72
N TYR A 160 31.82 43.30 30.39
CA TYR A 160 31.15 44.34 29.62
C TYR A 160 31.17 45.68 30.37
N SER A 161 31.31 46.76 29.60
CA SER A 161 31.22 48.12 30.07
C SER A 161 30.15 48.87 29.29
N VAL A 162 29.13 49.37 29.99
CA VAL A 162 27.96 50.02 29.40
C VAL A 162 27.81 51.41 29.98
N SER A 163 27.59 52.40 29.10
CA SER A 163 27.22 53.76 29.51
C SER A 163 25.75 54.00 29.29
N TYR A 164 25.06 54.52 30.30
CA TYR A 164 23.62 54.77 30.28
C TYR A 164 23.26 55.96 31.17
N HIS A 165 22.09 56.56 30.95
CA HIS A 165 21.60 57.66 31.76
C HIS A 165 20.85 57.16 33.00
N LYS A 166 21.26 57.64 34.17
CA LYS A 166 20.58 57.42 35.46
C LYS A 166 20.27 58.76 36.09
N ASP A 167 19.00 59.04 36.35
CA ASP A 167 18.53 60.32 36.92
C ASP A 167 19.03 61.55 36.13
N GLY A 168 19.13 61.43 34.81
CA GLY A 168 19.62 62.49 33.91
C GLY A 168 21.14 62.65 33.85
N VAL A 169 21.91 61.78 34.52
CA VAL A 169 23.37 61.80 34.51
C VAL A 169 23.91 60.57 33.77
N LEU A 170 24.86 60.79 32.85
CA LEU A 170 25.56 59.70 32.18
C LEU A 170 26.47 58.97 33.18
N VAL A 171 26.25 57.68 33.36
CA VAL A 171 27.08 56.80 34.18
C VAL A 171 27.63 55.66 33.34
N THR A 172 28.82 55.17 33.71
CA THR A 172 29.43 53.99 33.09
C THR A 172 29.61 52.91 34.15
N GLU A 173 29.03 51.73 33.90
CA GLU A 173 29.22 50.54 34.71
C GLU A 173 30.07 49.53 33.94
N SER A 174 31.05 48.92 34.61
CA SER A 174 31.97 47.94 34.03
C SER A 174 31.93 46.63 34.81
N ASN A 175 32.53 45.56 34.27
CA ASN A 175 32.50 44.21 34.85
C ASN A 175 31.09 43.62 34.94
N LEU A 176 30.26 43.91 33.93
CA LEU A 176 28.90 43.37 33.81
C LEU A 176 28.92 42.03 33.08
N SER A 177 28.08 41.10 33.55
CA SER A 177 27.67 39.92 32.78
C SER A 177 26.84 40.33 31.56
N SER A 178 26.81 39.48 30.55
CA SER A 178 26.07 39.68 29.30
C SER A 178 24.59 40.03 29.51
N ASP A 179 23.89 39.34 30.40
CA ASP A 179 22.49 39.61 30.76
C ASP A 179 22.30 41.03 31.35
N LYS A 180 23.19 41.44 32.25
CA LYS A 180 23.15 42.78 32.87
C LYS A 180 23.54 43.88 31.90
N ALA A 181 24.52 43.62 31.03
CA ALA A 181 24.91 44.55 29.99
C ALA A 181 23.76 44.78 28.99
N TRP A 182 23.08 43.72 28.57
CA TRP A 182 21.91 43.79 27.71
C TRP A 182 20.77 44.59 28.34
N GLU A 183 20.38 44.30 29.58
CA GLU A 183 19.33 45.04 30.30
C GLU A 183 19.58 46.56 30.29
N LYS A 184 20.84 46.97 30.53
CA LYS A 184 21.24 48.39 30.57
C LYS A 184 21.26 49.02 29.18
N GLU A 185 21.86 48.36 28.19
CA GLU A 185 21.92 48.86 26.81
C GLU A 185 20.54 48.96 26.17
N GLN A 186 19.67 47.99 26.43
CA GLN A 186 18.29 47.99 25.97
C GLN A 186 17.51 49.19 26.54
N GLY A 187 17.63 49.42 27.85
CA GLY A 187 17.00 50.58 28.51
C GLY A 187 17.48 51.91 27.94
N GLU A 188 18.79 52.05 27.73
CA GLU A 188 19.38 53.26 27.13
C GLU A 188 18.92 53.46 25.67
N ALA A 189 18.95 52.40 24.86
CA ALA A 189 18.52 52.46 23.47
C ALA A 189 17.02 52.78 23.34
N PHE A 190 16.19 52.24 24.23
CA PHE A 190 14.77 52.57 24.31
C PHE A 190 14.53 54.04 24.67
N SER A 191 15.20 54.54 25.70
CA SER A 191 15.11 55.96 26.11
C SER A 191 15.50 56.89 24.97
N ASN A 192 16.66 56.65 24.33
CA ASN A 192 17.15 57.43 23.19
C ASN A 192 16.18 57.36 21.99
N TYR A 193 15.64 56.19 21.66
CA TYR A 193 14.65 56.06 20.58
C TYR A 193 13.41 56.92 20.82
N ASN A 194 12.87 56.93 22.04
CA ASN A 194 11.70 57.74 22.36
C ASN A 194 11.98 59.25 22.32
N GLU A 195 13.14 59.68 22.80
CA GLU A 195 13.56 61.09 22.75
C GLU A 195 13.71 61.59 21.31
N VAL A 196 14.39 60.79 20.47
CA VAL A 196 14.59 61.12 19.06
C VAL A 196 13.27 61.07 18.28
N LEU A 197 12.37 60.13 18.61
CA LEU A 197 11.04 60.07 18.03
C LEU A 197 10.20 61.31 18.36
N ALA A 198 10.27 61.81 19.60
CA ALA A 198 9.62 63.06 19.99
C ALA A 198 10.17 64.26 19.21
N THR A 199 11.49 64.31 19.01
CA THR A 199 12.15 65.33 18.18
C THR A 199 11.69 65.28 16.73
N TYR A 200 11.66 64.09 16.13
CA TYR A 200 11.16 63.88 14.76
C TYR A 200 9.71 64.34 14.60
N ASN A 201 8.82 63.96 15.53
CA ASN A 201 7.42 64.37 15.49
C ASN A 201 7.25 65.89 15.59
N ASN A 202 8.09 66.57 16.37
CA ASN A 202 8.11 68.03 16.47
C ASN A 202 8.52 68.68 15.12
N GLU A 203 9.59 68.19 14.49
CA GLU A 203 10.03 68.71 13.19
C GLU A 203 9.00 68.47 12.07
N VAL A 204 8.30 67.32 12.08
CA VAL A 204 7.18 67.05 11.16
C VAL A 204 6.03 68.03 11.39
N ALA A 205 5.71 68.37 12.64
CA ALA A 205 4.66 69.33 12.98
C ALA A 205 5.02 70.75 12.52
N LYS A 206 6.28 71.18 12.68
CA LYS A 206 6.78 72.48 12.16
C LYS A 206 6.70 72.54 10.64
N ALA A 207 7.13 71.49 9.95
CA ALA A 207 7.05 71.41 8.49
C ALA A 207 5.61 71.48 7.99
N SER A 208 4.69 70.78 8.67
CA SER A 208 3.25 70.78 8.36
C SER A 208 2.59 72.15 8.62
N ALA A 209 3.14 72.94 9.55
CA ALA A 209 2.71 74.31 9.84
C ALA A 209 3.31 75.37 8.88
N GLY A 210 4.02 74.95 7.82
CA GLY A 210 4.62 75.86 6.84
C GLY A 210 5.93 76.52 7.29
N ILE A 211 6.50 76.10 8.42
CA ILE A 211 7.82 76.54 8.88
C ILE A 211 8.85 75.69 8.14
N ASN A 212 9.44 76.24 7.07
CA ASN A 212 10.39 75.50 6.24
C ASN A 212 11.73 75.29 6.98
N ASN A 213 11.97 74.06 7.43
CA ASN A 213 13.20 73.66 8.08
C ASN A 213 13.70 72.27 7.62
N GLN A 214 13.90 72.15 6.31
CA GLN A 214 14.25 70.89 5.64
C GLN A 214 15.53 70.22 6.18
N VAL A 215 16.48 71.00 6.70
CA VAL A 215 17.74 70.49 7.28
C VAL A 215 17.49 69.80 8.62
N GLU A 216 16.75 70.44 9.54
CA GLU A 216 16.43 69.84 10.85
C GLU A 216 15.56 68.59 10.70
N LEU A 217 14.59 68.59 9.78
CA LEU A 217 13.79 67.41 9.48
C LEU A 217 14.66 66.25 8.95
N SER A 218 15.60 66.53 8.05
CA SER A 218 16.54 65.52 7.53
C SER A 218 17.44 64.95 8.62
N ASN A 219 17.93 65.81 9.53
CA ASN A 219 18.71 65.39 10.69
C ASN A 219 17.89 64.51 11.65
N ALA A 220 16.64 64.89 11.93
CA ALA A 220 15.74 64.13 12.79
C ALA A 220 15.40 62.76 12.19
N ILE A 221 15.19 62.66 10.88
CA ILE A 221 15.00 61.38 10.17
C ILE A 221 16.24 60.48 10.33
N LYS A 222 17.43 61.04 10.12
CA LYS A 222 18.69 60.29 10.26
C LYS A 222 18.87 59.78 11.70
N ALA A 223 18.71 60.65 12.68
CA ALA A 223 18.81 60.30 14.09
C ALA A 223 17.79 59.22 14.47
N LEU A 224 16.55 59.32 13.98
CA LEU A 224 15.51 58.33 14.25
C LEU A 224 15.87 56.97 13.65
N SER A 225 16.42 56.95 12.44
CA SER A 225 16.91 55.72 11.79
C SER A 225 18.03 55.06 12.59
N GLU A 226 19.01 55.83 13.05
CA GLU A 226 20.13 55.36 13.88
C GLU A 226 19.65 54.82 15.23
N ALA A 227 18.79 55.56 15.92
CA ALA A 227 18.23 55.16 17.21
C ALA A 227 17.34 53.91 17.09
N LYS A 228 16.54 53.82 16.02
CA LYS A 228 15.72 52.64 15.71
C LYS A 228 16.61 51.42 15.47
N THR A 229 17.67 51.56 14.68
CA THR A 229 18.61 50.46 14.40
C THR A 229 19.25 49.94 15.68
N LYS A 230 19.72 50.84 16.55
CA LYS A 230 20.32 50.49 17.84
C LYS A 230 19.32 49.81 18.79
N TYR A 231 18.08 50.30 18.83
CA TYR A 231 17.04 49.69 19.66
C TYR A 231 16.63 48.31 19.14
N SER A 232 16.50 48.16 17.82
CA SER A 232 16.20 46.87 17.18
C SER A 232 17.28 45.83 17.44
N SER A 233 18.57 46.20 17.40
CA SER A 233 19.67 45.25 17.65
C SER A 233 19.80 44.81 19.12
N CYS A 234 19.10 45.45 20.06
CA CYS A 234 19.05 45.05 21.46
C CYS A 234 17.64 44.67 21.94
N LEU A 235 16.69 44.50 21.02
CA LEU A 235 15.29 44.22 21.37
C LEU A 235 15.15 42.87 22.09
N THR A 236 15.88 41.85 21.62
CA THR A 236 16.01 40.55 22.29
C THR A 236 17.45 40.34 22.76
N TYR A 237 17.63 39.47 23.76
CA TYR A 237 18.96 39.07 24.22
C TYR A 237 19.77 38.39 23.10
N ASP A 238 19.12 37.55 22.29
CA ASP A 238 19.76 36.83 21.17
C ASP A 238 20.29 37.79 20.09
N ASP A 239 19.47 38.77 19.66
CA ASP A 239 19.90 39.81 18.70
C ASP A 239 21.07 40.63 19.24
N TRP A 240 21.02 40.96 20.53
CA TRP A 240 22.07 41.72 21.19
C TRP A 240 23.38 40.95 21.24
N VAL A 241 23.35 39.70 21.71
CA VAL A 241 24.54 38.84 21.79
C VAL A 241 25.12 38.61 20.40
N LYS A 242 24.31 38.30 19.39
CA LYS A 242 24.78 38.15 18.00
C LYS A 242 25.42 39.41 17.48
N THR A 243 24.84 40.58 17.80
CA THR A 243 25.45 41.87 17.46
C THR A 243 26.81 42.01 18.14
N LYS A 244 26.94 41.72 19.44
CA LYS A 244 28.24 41.78 20.14
C LYS A 244 29.25 40.77 19.59
N ALA A 245 28.80 39.57 19.26
CA ALA A 245 29.61 38.52 18.67
C ALA A 245 30.06 38.85 17.24
N ALA A 246 29.37 39.72 16.51
CA ALA A 246 29.71 40.07 15.13
C ALA A 246 30.90 41.03 15.00
N TYR A 247 31.11 41.90 15.99
CA TYR A 247 32.17 42.91 15.95
C TYR A 247 33.44 42.44 16.67
N LEU A 248 34.61 42.79 16.13
CA LEU A 248 35.89 42.60 16.83
C LEU A 248 35.92 43.47 18.09
N ASP A 249 36.39 42.88 19.20
CA ASP A 249 36.32 43.36 20.59
C ASP A 249 36.13 44.88 20.78
N SER A 250 35.12 45.21 21.57
CA SER A 250 34.68 46.56 21.94
C SER A 250 35.61 47.21 22.97
N SER A 251 36.93 47.12 22.80
CA SER A 251 37.90 47.78 23.68
C SER A 251 37.98 49.27 23.33
N ASN A 252 36.97 50.05 23.72
CA ASN A 252 36.98 51.53 23.82
C ASN A 252 37.53 52.37 22.64
N ASN A 253 37.73 51.82 21.45
CA ASN A 253 37.96 52.62 20.25
C ASN A 253 37.49 51.88 19.01
N VAL A 254 36.62 52.56 18.28
CA VAL A 254 35.93 52.12 17.08
C VAL A 254 36.92 51.52 16.08
N THR A 255 36.86 50.21 15.93
CA THR A 255 36.85 49.66 14.58
C THR A 255 35.51 48.94 14.44
N ASN A 256 34.57 49.54 13.70
CA ASN A 256 33.34 48.89 13.21
C ASN A 256 33.69 47.78 12.20
N ARG A 257 34.59 46.88 12.58
CA ARG A 257 35.09 45.78 11.75
C ARG A 257 34.38 44.52 12.22
N LEU A 258 33.59 43.96 11.32
CA LEU A 258 33.00 42.64 11.50
C LEU A 258 34.12 41.60 11.53
N ASN A 259 34.00 40.61 12.40
CA ASN A 259 34.93 39.48 12.39
C ASN A 259 34.65 38.56 11.19
N SER A 260 35.65 37.75 10.86
CA SER A 260 35.62 36.82 9.73
C SER A 260 34.52 35.78 9.83
N GLU A 261 34.15 35.35 11.04
CA GLU A 261 33.16 34.33 11.31
C GLU A 261 31.76 34.84 10.99
N TYR A 262 31.43 36.08 11.39
CA TYR A 262 30.21 36.75 10.98
C TYR A 262 30.15 36.94 9.46
N LEU A 263 31.25 37.37 8.83
CA LEU A 263 31.29 37.54 7.36
C LEU A 263 31.12 36.21 6.64
N ASN A 264 31.70 35.11 7.12
CA ASN A 264 31.45 33.78 6.56
C ASN A 264 29.97 33.39 6.69
N MET A 265 29.32 33.71 7.81
CA MET A 265 27.88 33.49 7.96
C MET A 265 27.07 34.37 6.99
N GLN A 266 27.35 35.67 6.95
CA GLN A 266 26.62 36.65 6.14
C GLN A 266 26.79 36.44 4.63
N ASP A 267 28.01 36.21 4.17
CA ASP A 267 28.36 36.24 2.74
C ASP A 267 28.38 34.85 2.10
N LYS A 268 28.46 33.77 2.90
CA LYS A 268 28.57 32.39 2.39
C LYS A 268 27.45 31.48 2.90
N TYR A 269 27.27 31.36 4.21
CA TYR A 269 26.30 30.42 4.79
C TYR A 269 24.85 30.85 4.58
N ASN A 270 24.50 32.06 5.02
CA ASN A 270 23.13 32.59 5.01
C ASN A 270 22.55 32.72 3.59
N PRO A 271 23.29 33.15 2.56
CA PRO A 271 22.77 33.19 1.19
C PRO A 271 22.38 31.80 0.68
N VAL A 272 23.25 30.79 0.88
CA VAL A 272 22.94 29.41 0.47
C VAL A 272 21.76 28.85 1.24
N LEU A 273 21.66 29.13 2.55
CA LEU A 273 20.51 28.73 3.36
C LEU A 273 19.22 29.42 2.90
N ALA A 274 19.28 30.71 2.56
CA ALA A 274 18.14 31.46 2.06
C ALA A 274 17.68 30.95 0.70
N GLU A 275 18.61 30.67 -0.22
CA GLU A 275 18.32 30.04 -1.52
C GLU A 275 17.68 28.66 -1.34
N TYR A 276 18.27 27.82 -0.48
CA TYR A 276 17.73 26.50 -0.16
C TYR A 276 16.29 26.60 0.39
N ASN A 277 16.06 27.48 1.37
CA ASN A 277 14.74 27.64 1.98
C ASN A 277 13.71 28.20 0.99
N ALA A 278 14.07 29.19 0.19
CA ALA A 278 13.18 29.78 -0.81
C ALA A 278 12.75 28.75 -1.86
N GLU A 279 13.68 27.92 -2.33
CA GLU A 279 13.36 26.84 -3.27
C GLU A 279 12.60 25.68 -2.59
N ALA A 280 12.91 25.37 -1.33
CA ALA A 280 12.19 24.34 -0.58
C ALA A 280 10.72 24.69 -0.37
N GLU A 281 10.40 25.97 -0.15
CA GLU A 281 9.04 26.49 0.00
C GLU A 281 8.14 26.18 -1.22
N ASP A 282 8.70 26.14 -2.43
CA ASP A 282 7.97 25.80 -3.66
C ASP A 282 7.48 24.35 -3.68
N TYR A 283 8.18 23.45 -2.99
CA TYR A 283 7.85 22.02 -2.95
C TYR A 283 7.02 21.63 -1.72
N GLY A 284 7.29 22.23 -0.56
CA GLY A 284 6.53 21.96 0.65
C GLY A 284 7.28 22.28 1.94
N SER A 285 6.60 22.06 3.07
CA SER A 285 7.10 22.42 4.40
C SER A 285 7.84 21.29 5.10
N THR A 286 7.88 20.10 4.51
CA THR A 286 8.56 18.94 5.09
C THR A 286 9.75 18.54 4.25
N ILE A 287 10.79 17.99 4.89
CA ILE A 287 11.96 17.47 4.19
C ILE A 287 11.58 16.41 3.14
N THR A 288 10.51 15.64 3.39
CA THR A 288 10.01 14.64 2.42
C THR A 288 9.42 15.24 1.16
N ASP A 289 8.87 16.47 1.24
CA ASP A 289 8.31 17.15 0.07
C ASP A 289 9.42 17.54 -0.93
N LEU A 290 10.68 17.57 -0.49
CA LEU A 290 11.84 17.94 -1.31
C LEU A 290 12.37 16.78 -2.15
N TYR A 291 11.91 15.56 -1.88
CA TYR A 291 12.33 14.36 -2.58
C TYR A 291 11.22 13.81 -3.48
N THR A 292 11.65 13.12 -4.53
CA THR A 292 10.84 12.26 -5.38
C THR A 292 11.53 10.90 -5.50
N TYR A 293 10.88 9.97 -6.17
CA TYR A 293 11.49 8.74 -6.62
C TYR A 293 11.67 8.78 -8.13
N ASP A 294 12.64 8.01 -8.63
CA ASP A 294 12.90 7.82 -10.07
C ASP A 294 11.67 7.31 -10.85
N ASP A 295 10.79 6.56 -10.17
CA ASP A 295 9.45 6.22 -10.63
C ASP A 295 8.40 6.61 -9.57
N ALA A 296 7.80 7.79 -9.74
CA ALA A 296 6.88 8.37 -8.77
C ALA A 296 5.57 7.58 -8.63
N THR A 297 5.04 7.03 -9.72
CA THR A 297 3.79 6.25 -9.73
C THR A 297 3.98 4.90 -9.04
N LYS A 298 5.09 4.22 -9.30
CA LYS A 298 5.46 2.98 -8.61
C LYS A 298 5.81 3.23 -7.15
N ALA A 299 6.50 4.31 -6.83
CA ALA A 299 6.74 4.71 -5.44
C ALA A 299 5.42 4.95 -4.69
N GLN A 300 4.45 5.59 -5.34
CA GLN A 300 3.14 5.78 -4.72
C GLN A 300 2.40 4.45 -4.48
N TRP A 301 2.46 3.52 -5.44
CA TRP A 301 1.88 2.19 -5.29
C TRP A 301 2.42 1.45 -4.06
N TYR A 302 3.73 1.42 -3.90
CA TYR A 302 4.34 0.74 -2.74
C TYR A 302 4.22 1.56 -1.44
N THR A 303 4.13 2.89 -1.51
CA THR A 303 3.79 3.72 -0.33
C THR A 303 2.38 3.40 0.18
N ASN A 304 1.40 3.19 -0.70
CA ASN A 304 0.06 2.77 -0.31
C ASN A 304 0.06 1.38 0.34
N LEU A 305 0.88 0.46 -0.18
CA LEU A 305 1.05 -0.87 0.39
C LEU A 305 1.67 -0.79 1.79
N TRP A 306 2.77 -0.04 1.94
CA TRP A 306 3.36 0.24 3.24
C TRP A 306 2.33 0.79 4.22
N TYR A 307 1.56 1.80 3.81
CA TYR A 307 0.50 2.37 4.63
C TYR A 307 -0.52 1.32 5.08
N ARG A 308 -0.92 0.39 4.19
CA ARG A 308 -1.87 -0.66 4.54
C ARG A 308 -1.33 -1.66 5.55
N LEU A 309 -0.03 -1.93 5.49
CA LEU A 309 0.65 -2.92 6.32
C LEU A 309 1.13 -2.35 7.66
N ASN A 310 1.56 -1.09 7.65
CA ASN A 310 2.20 -0.43 8.78
C ASN A 310 1.33 0.62 9.47
N GLY A 311 0.51 1.33 8.69
CA GLY A 311 -0.22 2.53 9.11
C GLY A 311 0.47 3.81 8.61
N GLU A 312 0.15 4.94 9.24
CA GLU A 312 0.59 6.25 8.75
C GLU A 312 2.08 6.51 8.90
N SER A 313 2.79 5.86 9.83
CA SER A 313 4.20 6.19 10.08
C SER A 313 5.12 5.70 8.95
N SER A 314 6.11 6.51 8.61
CA SER A 314 7.26 6.12 7.78
C SER A 314 8.16 5.09 8.47
N GLU A 315 8.11 4.99 9.80
CA GLU A 315 8.86 4.01 10.59
C GLU A 315 8.00 2.78 10.88
N LYS A 316 8.63 1.61 10.87
CA LYS A 316 7.90 0.37 11.08
C LYS A 316 7.43 0.22 12.52
N SER A 317 6.15 -0.08 12.68
CA SER A 317 5.53 -0.42 13.94
C SER A 317 5.70 -1.90 14.26
N GLU A 318 6.02 -2.23 15.51
CA GLU A 318 6.08 -3.62 15.98
C GLU A 318 4.73 -4.36 15.83
N LYS A 319 3.61 -3.62 15.85
CA LYS A 319 2.26 -4.17 15.71
C LYS A 319 1.90 -4.55 14.27
N SER A 320 2.71 -4.20 13.28
CA SER A 320 2.43 -4.43 11.86
C SER A 320 2.35 -5.91 11.48
N LYS A 321 2.97 -6.82 12.24
CA LYS A 321 3.01 -8.25 11.94
C LYS A 321 1.63 -8.93 11.92
N SER A 322 0.62 -8.37 12.60
CA SER A 322 -0.74 -8.91 12.59
C SER A 322 -1.58 -8.43 11.39
N ASN A 323 -1.10 -7.46 10.61
CA ASN A 323 -1.89 -6.79 9.58
C ASN A 323 -1.95 -7.54 8.25
N TYR A 324 -1.16 -8.61 8.09
CA TYR A 324 -1.12 -9.42 6.89
C TYR A 324 -0.87 -10.89 7.19
N THR A 325 -1.10 -11.73 6.19
CA THR A 325 -0.72 -13.14 6.17
C THR A 325 -0.23 -13.51 4.76
N VAL A 326 0.59 -14.55 4.67
CA VAL A 326 1.17 -14.99 3.40
C VAL A 326 0.16 -15.85 2.65
N LEU A 327 -0.18 -15.44 1.43
CA LEU A 327 -0.97 -16.21 0.49
C LEU A 327 -0.10 -17.28 -0.15
N ASN A 328 -0.62 -18.51 -0.19
CA ASN A 328 0.05 -19.61 -0.89
C ASN A 328 0.13 -19.30 -2.39
N THR A 329 1.31 -19.44 -3.00
CA THR A 329 1.54 -19.15 -4.43
C THR A 329 0.57 -19.86 -5.36
N LYS A 330 0.21 -21.11 -5.08
CA LYS A 330 -0.76 -21.87 -5.91
C LYS A 330 -2.15 -21.26 -5.88
N LEU A 331 -2.54 -20.68 -4.75
CA LEU A 331 -3.82 -19.96 -4.63
C LEU A 331 -3.72 -18.61 -5.33
N ALA A 332 -2.56 -17.96 -5.22
CA ALA A 332 -2.33 -16.65 -5.83
C ALA A 332 -2.41 -16.68 -7.38
N ASP A 333 -2.02 -17.80 -8.00
CA ASP A 333 -2.16 -18.08 -9.44
C ASP A 333 -3.51 -18.70 -9.83
N SER A 334 -4.36 -19.08 -8.86
CA SER A 334 -5.59 -19.83 -9.13
C SER A 334 -6.74 -18.90 -9.52
N THR A 335 -7.23 -19.07 -10.75
CA THR A 335 -8.40 -18.33 -11.26
C THR A 335 -9.72 -18.80 -10.65
N THR A 336 -9.80 -20.04 -10.17
CA THR A 336 -11.00 -20.60 -9.54
C THR A 336 -11.09 -20.22 -8.06
N TRP A 337 -9.99 -20.36 -7.31
CA TRP A 337 -9.97 -20.07 -5.88
C TRP A 337 -10.39 -18.64 -5.58
N ILE A 338 -9.88 -17.65 -6.32
CA ILE A 338 -10.19 -16.25 -6.05
C ILE A 338 -11.68 -15.95 -6.28
N GLN A 339 -12.29 -16.54 -7.31
CA GLN A 339 -13.71 -16.38 -7.60
C GLN A 339 -14.57 -17.03 -6.51
N ASP A 340 -14.24 -18.26 -6.12
CA ASP A 340 -14.92 -18.99 -5.05
C ASP A 340 -14.82 -18.23 -3.72
N ALA A 341 -13.61 -17.77 -3.38
CA ALA A 341 -13.34 -17.08 -2.13
C ALA A 341 -14.08 -15.73 -2.03
N ILE A 342 -14.17 -14.97 -3.14
CA ILE A 342 -14.97 -13.74 -3.20
C ILE A 342 -16.45 -14.07 -3.05
N THR A 343 -16.95 -15.07 -3.78
CA THR A 343 -18.38 -15.43 -3.80
C THR A 343 -18.87 -15.94 -2.45
N GLN A 344 -18.02 -16.71 -1.75
CA GLN A 344 -18.30 -17.23 -0.42
C GLN A 344 -18.05 -16.20 0.70
N GLY A 345 -17.55 -15.00 0.37
CA GLY A 345 -17.22 -13.96 1.34
C GLY A 345 -16.02 -14.31 2.25
N ALA A 346 -15.19 -15.27 1.83
CA ALA A 346 -13.97 -15.64 2.55
C ALA A 346 -12.89 -14.56 2.42
N ILE A 347 -12.93 -13.79 1.34
CA ILE A 347 -12.05 -12.64 1.10
C ILE A 347 -12.85 -11.43 0.63
N THR A 348 -12.31 -10.24 0.88
CA THR A 348 -12.84 -8.95 0.42
C THR A 348 -11.80 -8.24 -0.44
N ILE A 349 -12.25 -7.53 -1.48
CA ILE A 349 -11.39 -6.67 -2.28
C ILE A 349 -11.37 -5.28 -1.63
N GLU A 350 -10.17 -4.76 -1.39
CA GLU A 350 -9.96 -3.36 -1.03
C GLU A 350 -9.28 -2.62 -2.19
N VAL A 351 -9.70 -1.38 -2.44
CA VAL A 351 -9.08 -0.50 -3.42
C VAL A 351 -8.38 0.65 -2.72
N ALA A 352 -7.15 0.98 -3.15
CA ALA A 352 -6.42 2.12 -2.64
C ALA A 352 -6.92 3.42 -3.27
N SER A 353 -6.90 4.49 -2.51
CA SER A 353 -7.04 5.86 -3.03
C SER A 353 -6.07 6.80 -2.32
N LYS A 354 -5.64 7.84 -3.04
CA LYS A 354 -4.83 8.93 -2.51
C LYS A 354 -5.54 10.25 -2.78
N ALA A 355 -5.72 11.07 -1.75
CA ALA A 355 -6.14 12.45 -1.91
C ALA A 355 -4.96 13.32 -2.40
N GLU A 356 -5.14 14.04 -3.51
CA GLU A 356 -4.04 14.77 -4.19
C GLU A 356 -3.42 15.87 -3.33
N ASP A 357 -4.22 16.57 -2.52
CA ASP A 357 -3.75 17.71 -1.72
C ASP A 357 -3.27 17.33 -0.30
N SER A 358 -3.16 16.05 0.01
CA SER A 358 -2.73 15.61 1.34
C SER A 358 -1.22 15.66 1.49
N LYS A 359 -0.73 16.54 2.37
CA LYS A 359 0.69 16.64 2.75
C LYS A 359 1.00 15.78 3.96
N ASN A 360 2.18 15.17 3.95
CA ASN A 360 2.69 14.42 5.10
C ASN A 360 2.92 15.36 6.29
N THR A 361 2.86 14.82 7.51
CA THR A 361 3.07 15.59 8.73
C THR A 361 4.29 15.08 9.48
N ILE A 362 5.08 15.99 10.06
CA ILE A 362 6.22 15.63 10.91
C ILE A 362 5.72 15.55 12.36
N PRO A 363 5.70 14.36 13.00
CA PRO A 363 5.23 14.21 14.37
C PRO A 363 6.21 14.76 15.42
N ASP A 364 7.51 14.79 15.11
CA ASP A 364 8.56 15.36 15.97
C ASP A 364 9.50 16.24 15.15
N LEU A 365 9.47 17.56 15.41
CA LEU A 365 10.31 18.54 14.73
C LEU A 365 11.82 18.32 14.99
N ASN A 366 12.19 17.60 16.05
CA ASN A 366 13.59 17.25 16.33
C ASN A 366 14.07 16.04 15.52
N ASN A 367 13.14 15.28 14.91
CA ASN A 367 13.45 14.14 14.04
C ASN A 367 12.64 14.22 12.73
N PRO A 368 12.95 15.19 11.85
CA PRO A 368 12.14 15.51 10.68
C PRO A 368 12.18 14.43 9.59
N THR A 369 13.06 13.43 9.70
CA THR A 369 13.15 12.30 8.77
C THR A 369 12.06 11.24 9.04
N VAL A 370 11.42 11.28 10.21
CA VAL A 370 10.24 10.47 10.53
C VAL A 370 9.00 11.28 10.25
N TYR A 371 8.05 10.71 9.51
CA TYR A 371 6.84 11.42 9.06
C TYR A 371 5.63 10.50 9.02
N ASN A 372 4.43 11.10 9.09
CA ASN A 372 3.18 10.40 8.92
C ASN A 372 2.59 10.69 7.54
N LEU A 373 2.33 9.62 6.79
CA LEU A 373 1.66 9.56 5.51
C LEU A 373 0.20 10.00 5.64
N LYS A 374 -0.25 10.89 4.77
CA LYS A 374 -1.63 11.40 4.74
C LYS A 374 -2.30 11.21 3.38
N GLY A 375 -3.63 11.20 3.41
CA GLY A 375 -4.45 11.10 2.20
C GLY A 375 -4.61 9.70 1.61
N ILE A 376 -3.90 8.70 2.14
CA ILE A 376 -4.00 7.31 1.68
C ILE A 376 -5.16 6.63 2.42
N SER A 377 -6.03 5.95 1.67
CA SER A 377 -7.10 5.15 2.25
C SER A 377 -7.33 3.86 1.46
N TRP A 378 -7.86 2.85 2.15
CA TRP A 378 -8.24 1.58 1.56
C TRP A 378 -9.72 1.35 1.82
N LYS A 379 -10.48 1.13 0.75
CA LYS A 379 -11.94 0.96 0.83
C LYS A 379 -12.33 -0.42 0.34
N ALA A 380 -13.06 -1.15 1.18
CA ALA A 380 -13.71 -2.39 0.78
C ALA A 380 -14.72 -2.12 -0.34
N THR A 381 -14.58 -2.85 -1.44
CA THR A 381 -15.38 -2.69 -2.65
C THR A 381 -15.89 -4.06 -3.10
N LEU A 382 -17.15 -4.10 -3.51
CA LEU A 382 -17.71 -5.29 -4.12
C LEU A 382 -17.02 -5.55 -5.45
N PHE A 383 -16.80 -6.83 -5.75
CA PHE A 383 -16.28 -7.28 -7.03
C PHE A 383 -16.98 -6.60 -8.23
N SER A 384 -18.31 -6.54 -8.22
CA SER A 384 -19.13 -5.95 -9.29
C SER A 384 -19.02 -4.42 -9.42
N SER A 385 -18.36 -3.75 -8.48
CA SER A 385 -18.14 -2.31 -8.49
C SER A 385 -16.72 -1.92 -8.88
N CYS A 386 -15.84 -2.90 -9.14
CA CYS A 386 -14.50 -2.64 -9.65
C CYS A 386 -14.57 -2.41 -11.17
N SER A 387 -14.14 -1.23 -11.64
CA SER A 387 -14.14 -0.87 -13.06
C SER A 387 -13.32 -1.81 -13.93
N ASP A 388 -12.26 -2.37 -13.35
CA ASP A 388 -11.25 -3.15 -14.05
C ASP A 388 -11.61 -4.64 -14.07
N LEU A 389 -12.74 -5.02 -13.46
CA LEU A 389 -13.21 -6.39 -13.36
C LEU A 389 -14.49 -6.57 -14.17
N THR A 390 -14.48 -7.55 -15.06
CA THR A 390 -15.65 -7.89 -15.89
C THR A 390 -15.97 -9.37 -15.79
N GLN A 391 -17.25 -9.70 -15.88
CA GLN A 391 -17.71 -11.08 -15.99
C GLN A 391 -18.01 -11.39 -17.45
N LYS A 392 -17.54 -12.54 -17.91
CA LYS A 392 -17.82 -13.08 -19.23
C LYS A 392 -18.06 -14.59 -19.12
N ASP A 393 -18.85 -15.14 -20.03
CA ASP A 393 -18.99 -16.60 -20.15
C ASP A 393 -17.62 -17.26 -20.39
N ASP A 394 -17.39 -18.40 -19.75
CA ASP A 394 -16.16 -19.17 -19.92
C ASP A 394 -16.26 -20.09 -21.15
N ASP A 395 -16.15 -19.48 -22.35
CA ASP A 395 -16.25 -20.18 -23.64
C ASP A 395 -15.35 -21.43 -23.72
N GLN A 396 -14.18 -21.41 -23.07
CA GLN A 396 -13.27 -22.55 -23.04
C GLN A 396 -13.75 -23.67 -22.12
N ALA A 397 -14.26 -23.33 -20.93
CA ALA A 397 -14.86 -24.32 -20.03
C ALA A 397 -16.11 -24.95 -20.67
N ILE A 398 -16.94 -24.14 -21.33
CA ILE A 398 -18.12 -24.59 -22.08
C ILE A 398 -17.71 -25.57 -23.18
N ALA A 399 -16.76 -25.20 -24.04
CA ALA A 399 -16.31 -26.08 -25.13
C ALA A 399 -15.69 -27.39 -24.64
N ARG A 400 -14.95 -27.36 -23.52
CA ARG A 400 -14.41 -28.58 -22.90
C ARG A 400 -15.51 -29.47 -22.33
N ALA A 401 -16.48 -28.88 -21.63
CA ALA A 401 -17.60 -29.61 -21.06
C ALA A 401 -18.51 -30.20 -22.14
N GLU A 402 -18.72 -29.48 -23.24
CA GLU A 402 -19.44 -29.96 -24.42
C GLU A 402 -18.76 -31.20 -25.01
N ALA A 403 -17.44 -31.12 -25.27
CA ALA A 403 -16.68 -32.25 -25.79
C ALA A 403 -16.68 -33.47 -24.83
N GLU A 404 -16.57 -33.24 -23.51
CA GLU A 404 -16.67 -34.32 -22.52
C GLU A 404 -18.08 -34.93 -22.46
N TYR A 405 -19.12 -34.11 -22.52
CA TYR A 405 -20.51 -34.54 -22.53
C TYR A 405 -20.80 -35.40 -23.75
N GLU A 406 -20.39 -34.98 -24.95
CA GLU A 406 -20.53 -35.76 -26.17
C GLU A 406 -19.81 -37.11 -26.06
N ARG A 407 -18.56 -37.10 -25.59
CA ARG A 407 -17.77 -38.32 -25.40
C ARG A 407 -18.42 -39.28 -24.40
N LYS A 408 -18.83 -38.79 -23.23
CA LYS A 408 -19.49 -39.59 -22.19
C LYS A 408 -20.83 -40.13 -22.71
N THR A 409 -21.61 -39.32 -23.42
CA THR A 409 -22.90 -39.72 -24.01
C THR A 409 -22.72 -40.83 -25.04
N GLN A 410 -21.75 -40.72 -25.94
CA GLN A 410 -21.43 -41.78 -26.91
C GLN A 410 -21.01 -43.08 -26.21
N GLU A 411 -20.16 -42.99 -25.19
CA GLU A 411 -19.71 -44.15 -24.41
C GLU A 411 -20.87 -44.83 -23.67
N ILE A 412 -21.77 -44.04 -23.07
CA ILE A 412 -22.97 -44.52 -22.38
C ILE A 412 -23.91 -45.19 -23.36
N ASN A 413 -24.22 -44.56 -24.50
CA ASN A 413 -25.09 -45.12 -25.53
C ASN A 413 -24.54 -46.45 -26.05
N ALA A 414 -23.25 -46.54 -26.35
CA ALA A 414 -22.61 -47.78 -26.79
C ALA A 414 -22.66 -48.89 -25.72
N LYS A 415 -22.54 -48.55 -24.43
CA LYS A 415 -22.70 -49.52 -23.34
C LYS A 415 -24.16 -49.94 -23.15
N ASP A 416 -25.10 -49.01 -23.26
CA ASP A 416 -26.53 -49.31 -23.13
C ASP A 416 -27.00 -50.23 -24.27
N GLU A 417 -26.59 -49.96 -25.51
CA GLU A 417 -26.85 -50.85 -26.65
C GLU A 417 -26.31 -52.27 -26.42
N LYS A 418 -25.08 -52.40 -25.90
CA LYS A 418 -24.51 -53.70 -25.52
C LYS A 418 -25.33 -54.39 -24.43
N TYR A 419 -25.78 -53.65 -23.42
CA TYR A 419 -26.63 -54.19 -22.35
C TYR A 419 -28.02 -54.58 -22.85
N GLN A 420 -28.64 -53.81 -23.75
CA GLN A 420 -29.90 -54.16 -24.39
C GLN A 420 -29.76 -55.45 -25.21
N ALA A 421 -28.70 -55.57 -26.02
CA ALA A 421 -28.42 -56.78 -26.77
C ALA A 421 -28.22 -58.00 -25.85
N LYS A 422 -27.51 -57.82 -24.73
CA LYS A 422 -27.27 -58.90 -23.76
C LYS A 422 -28.54 -59.32 -23.03
N ILE A 423 -29.40 -58.37 -22.60
CA ILE A 423 -30.72 -58.68 -22.01
C ILE A 423 -31.58 -59.47 -23.00
N LYS A 424 -31.65 -59.03 -24.26
CA LYS A 424 -32.45 -59.73 -25.28
C LYS A 424 -31.99 -61.17 -25.50
N ASN A 425 -30.68 -61.40 -25.49
CA ASN A 425 -30.12 -62.75 -25.58
C ASN A 425 -30.45 -63.57 -24.33
N LEU A 426 -30.29 -62.99 -23.14
CA LEU A 426 -30.64 -63.64 -21.87
C LEU A 426 -32.12 -64.01 -21.81
N ASP A 427 -33.04 -63.12 -22.22
CA ASP A 427 -34.49 -63.40 -22.29
C ASP A 427 -34.82 -64.53 -23.27
N THR A 428 -34.13 -64.56 -24.43
CA THR A 428 -34.28 -65.63 -25.41
C THR A 428 -33.84 -66.97 -24.84
N GLU A 429 -32.67 -66.99 -24.18
CA GLU A 429 -32.15 -68.17 -23.49
C GLU A 429 -33.06 -68.61 -22.35
N HIS A 430 -33.53 -67.68 -21.53
CA HIS A 430 -34.44 -67.93 -20.42
C HIS A 430 -35.74 -68.56 -20.92
N THR A 431 -36.34 -68.03 -21.99
CA THR A 431 -37.56 -68.57 -22.60
C THR A 431 -37.34 -69.99 -23.14
N ALA A 432 -36.21 -70.24 -23.79
CA ALA A 432 -35.85 -71.57 -24.29
C ALA A 432 -35.66 -72.58 -23.15
N LEU A 433 -34.92 -72.19 -22.10
CA LEU A 433 -34.68 -73.00 -20.91
C LEU A 433 -35.96 -73.26 -20.12
N GLN A 434 -36.84 -72.27 -20.01
CA GLN A 434 -38.15 -72.40 -19.37
C GLN A 434 -39.04 -73.40 -20.12
N THR A 435 -39.05 -73.32 -21.46
CA THR A 435 -39.79 -74.27 -22.30
C THR A 435 -39.23 -75.70 -22.16
N GLU A 436 -37.92 -75.85 -22.09
CA GLU A 436 -37.25 -77.14 -21.84
C GLU A 436 -37.59 -77.68 -20.44
N TYR A 437 -37.54 -76.81 -19.41
CA TYR A 437 -37.91 -77.12 -18.04
C TYR A 437 -39.35 -77.63 -17.94
N ASP A 438 -40.30 -76.93 -18.52
CA ASP A 438 -41.73 -77.32 -18.48
C ASP A 438 -41.98 -78.62 -19.24
N SER A 439 -41.27 -78.83 -20.36
CA SER A 439 -41.33 -80.09 -21.12
C SER A 439 -40.80 -81.28 -20.31
N ILE A 440 -39.66 -81.13 -19.63
CA ILE A 440 -39.06 -82.17 -18.79
C ILE A 440 -39.92 -82.42 -17.55
N LYS A 441 -40.42 -81.37 -16.90
CA LYS A 441 -41.33 -81.47 -15.75
C LYS A 441 -42.60 -82.23 -16.11
N SER A 442 -43.22 -81.90 -17.26
CA SER A 442 -44.39 -82.62 -17.77
C SER A 442 -44.09 -84.11 -18.04
N ALA A 443 -42.94 -84.41 -18.65
CA ALA A 443 -42.51 -85.78 -18.88
C ALA A 443 -42.23 -86.55 -17.57
N LEU A 444 -41.66 -85.88 -16.56
CA LEU A 444 -41.42 -86.42 -15.24
C LEU A 444 -42.74 -86.76 -14.54
N SER A 445 -43.70 -85.82 -14.50
CA SER A 445 -45.03 -86.03 -13.91
C SER A 445 -45.76 -87.20 -14.56
N LYS A 446 -45.76 -87.30 -15.90
CA LYS A 446 -46.36 -88.43 -16.61
C LYS A 446 -45.70 -89.77 -16.26
N ASN A 447 -44.38 -89.80 -16.07
CA ASN A 447 -43.67 -91.01 -15.67
C ASN A 447 -43.97 -91.39 -14.21
N ILE A 448 -44.10 -90.41 -13.32
CA ILE A 448 -44.50 -90.62 -11.92
C ILE A 448 -45.93 -91.17 -11.89
N ASP A 449 -46.88 -90.58 -12.62
CA ASP A 449 -48.27 -91.04 -12.69
C ASP A 449 -48.39 -92.47 -13.25
N ARG A 450 -47.63 -92.79 -14.30
CA ARG A 450 -47.54 -94.16 -14.84
C ARG A 450 -46.99 -95.13 -13.81
N SER A 451 -45.91 -94.74 -13.12
CA SER A 451 -45.32 -95.58 -12.07
C SER A 451 -46.34 -95.81 -10.96
N PHE A 452 -47.00 -94.76 -10.47
CA PHE A 452 -48.06 -94.86 -9.46
C PHE A 452 -49.19 -95.79 -9.89
N LYS A 453 -49.74 -95.63 -11.10
CA LYS A 453 -50.77 -96.52 -11.66
C LYS A 453 -50.35 -97.98 -11.83
N THR A 454 -49.04 -98.25 -11.87
CA THR A 454 -48.51 -99.62 -12.00
C THR A 454 -48.32 -100.28 -10.63
N PHE A 455 -48.29 -99.49 -9.55
CA PHE A 455 -48.10 -99.96 -8.18
C PHE A 455 -49.34 -99.80 -7.27
N SER A 456 -50.43 -99.23 -7.79
CA SER A 456 -51.78 -99.18 -7.20
C SER A 456 -52.71 -100.11 -7.97
#